data_AF-A0AAW5E5V2-F1
#
_entry.id   AF-A0AAW5E5V2-F1
#
_cell.length_a   1.000
_cell.length_b   1.000
_cell.length_c   1.000
_cell.angle_alpha   90.00
_cell.angle_beta   90.00
_cell.angle_gamma   90.00
#
_symmetry.space_group_name_H-M   'P 1'
#
loop_
_entity.id
_entity.type
_entity.pdbx_description
1 polymer ?
#
loop_
_entity_poly.entity_id
_entity_poly.type
_entity_poly.pdbx_seq_one_letter_code
_entity_poly.pdbx_strand_id
1 'polypeptide(L)'
;MILRKFLGAVLTTLLTGLFFTLFFEIMDGFVNLFAALAILLVSAAPFIFLLGLPVSILSDFLTKKLDGKQRYKKAFLIHMILGLIIGLVLSFFFEHLILVVLTLIAALLFWIIDEILRKKFRRTEK
;
A
#
# COMPACT_ATOMS: atom_id res chain seq x y z
N MET A 1 -14.99 9.11 -5.90
CA MET A 1 -14.42 7.74 -6.00
C MET A 1 -12.98 7.73 -6.51
N ILE A 2 -12.71 8.27 -7.71
CA ILE A 2 -11.36 8.29 -8.32
C ILE A 2 -10.34 9.08 -7.49
N LEU A 3 -10.70 10.31 -7.06
CA LEU A 3 -9.81 11.16 -6.25
C LEU A 3 -9.36 10.47 -4.95
N ARG A 4 -10.27 9.79 -4.24
CA ARG A 4 -9.95 9.05 -3.02
C ARG A 4 -8.90 7.96 -3.28
N LYS A 5 -9.05 7.23 -4.39
CA LYS A 5 -8.15 6.13 -4.75
C LYS A 5 -6.79 6.65 -5.20
N PHE A 6 -6.75 7.72 -5.99
CA PHE A 6 -5.51 8.40 -6.36
C PHE A 6 -4.77 8.95 -5.14
N LEU A 7 -5.46 9.67 -4.25
CA LEU A 7 -4.87 10.16 -2.99
C LEU A 7 -4.39 9.00 -2.11
N GLY A 8 -5.12 7.89 -2.09
CA GLY A 8 -4.69 6.67 -1.40
C GLY A 8 -3.34 6.17 -1.91
N ALA A 9 -3.19 6.02 -3.23
CA ALA A 9 -1.93 5.59 -3.84
C ALA A 9 -0.77 6.57 -3.56
N VAL A 10 -1.01 7.89 -3.65
CA VAL A 10 0.00 8.91 -3.34
C VAL A 10 0.44 8.80 -1.88
N LEU A 11 -0.50 8.80 -0.94
CA LEU A 11 -0.18 8.75 0.50
C LEU A 11 0.50 7.44 0.88
N THR A 12 0.04 6.31 0.33
CA THR A 12 0.71 5.02 0.55
C THR A 12 2.12 5.03 0.00
N THR A 13 2.35 5.59 -1.19
CA THR A 13 3.71 5.71 -1.75
C THR A 13 4.63 6.51 -0.84
N LEU A 14 4.17 7.67 -0.37
CA LEU A 14 4.94 8.52 0.55
C LEU A 14 5.26 7.81 1.86
N LEU A 15 4.27 7.15 2.47
CA LEU A 15 4.44 6.45 3.74
C LEU A 15 5.29 5.19 3.62
N THR A 16 5.13 4.42 2.54
CA THR A 16 5.95 3.24 2.27
C THR A 16 7.40 3.63 2.02
N GLY A 17 7.64 4.66 1.20
CA GLY A 17 8.98 5.20 0.98
C GLY A 17 9.62 5.66 2.28
N LEU A 18 8.93 6.52 3.05
CA LEU A 18 9.42 7.00 4.34
C LEU A 18 9.72 5.85 5.32
N PHE A 19 8.80 4.88 5.44
CA PHE A 19 8.95 3.76 6.35
C PHE A 19 10.18 2.92 5.98
N PHE A 20 10.38 2.58 4.71
CA PHE A 20 11.54 1.81 4.29
C PHE A 20 12.84 2.60 4.40
N THR A 21 12.85 3.90 4.10
CA THR A 21 14.04 4.72 4.29
C THR A 21 14.48 4.70 5.74
N LEU A 22 13.56 4.91 6.69
CA LEU A 22 13.87 4.87 8.12
C LEU A 22 14.29 3.47 8.58
N PHE A 23 13.63 2.43 8.08
CA PHE A 23 13.98 1.05 8.41
C PHE A 23 15.42 0.72 7.97
N PHE A 24 15.78 1.01 6.72
CA PHE A 24 17.10 0.74 6.18
C PHE A 24 18.18 1.66 6.77
N GLU A 25 17.83 2.91 7.12
CA GLU A 25 18.72 3.81 7.86
C GLU A 25 19.14 3.22 9.21
N ILE A 26 18.18 2.66 9.96
CA ILE A 26 18.45 2.06 11.28
C ILE A 26 19.30 0.79 11.16
N MET A 27 19.13 0.02 10.08
CA MET A 27 19.81 -1.26 9.88
C MET A 27 21.23 -1.11 9.34
N ASP A 28 21.42 -0.24 8.34
CA ASP A 28 22.65 -0.18 7.54
C ASP A 28 23.35 1.19 7.60
N GLY A 29 22.75 2.21 8.25
CA GLY A 29 23.34 3.53 8.46
C GLY A 29 23.62 4.31 7.18
N PHE A 30 22.59 4.71 6.43
CA PHE A 30 22.81 5.42 5.16
C PHE A 30 23.44 6.80 5.39
N VAL A 31 24.46 7.10 4.59
CA VAL A 31 25.17 8.39 4.63
C VAL A 31 24.35 9.53 4.00
N ASN A 32 23.21 9.24 3.35
CA ASN A 32 22.38 10.25 2.68
C ASN A 32 20.88 9.90 2.64
N LEU A 33 20.18 10.20 3.73
CA LEU A 33 18.75 9.94 3.94
C LEU A 33 17.86 10.45 2.79
N PHE A 34 18.12 11.66 2.28
CA PHE A 34 17.30 12.26 1.23
C PHE A 34 17.44 11.53 -0.11
N ALA A 35 18.64 11.10 -0.47
CA ALA A 35 18.87 10.31 -1.67
C ALA A 35 18.19 8.92 -1.55
N ALA A 36 18.32 8.27 -0.39
CA ALA A 36 17.66 6.99 -0.12
C ALA A 36 16.13 7.10 -0.21
N LEU A 37 15.55 8.17 0.34
CA LEU A 37 14.11 8.46 0.23
C LEU A 37 13.68 8.63 -1.23
N ALA A 38 14.42 9.41 -2.02
CA ALA A 38 14.09 9.63 -3.43
C ALA A 38 14.11 8.31 -4.22
N ILE A 39 15.13 7.49 -4.03
CA ILE A 39 15.26 6.18 -4.69
C ILE A 39 14.08 5.27 -4.31
N LEU A 40 13.74 5.20 -3.02
CA LEU A 40 12.66 4.35 -2.53
C LEU A 40 11.28 4.83 -3.00
N LEU A 41 11.05 6.15 -3.06
CA LEU A 41 9.81 6.71 -3.60
C LEU A 41 9.67 6.40 -5.10
N VAL A 42 10.72 6.63 -5.88
CA VAL A 42 10.72 6.34 -7.33
C VAL A 42 10.58 4.85 -7.59
N SER A 43 11.15 4.01 -6.74
CA SER A 43 11.03 2.55 -6.88
C SER A 43 9.67 2.03 -6.45
N ALA A 44 9.07 2.54 -5.37
CA ALA A 44 7.79 2.07 -4.85
C ALA A 44 6.59 2.57 -5.66
N ALA A 45 6.65 3.79 -6.21
CA ALA A 45 5.52 4.41 -6.88
C ALA A 45 4.96 3.56 -8.04
N PRO A 46 5.76 3.04 -9.00
CA PRO A 46 5.24 2.22 -10.08
C PRO A 46 4.46 1.00 -9.58
N PHE A 47 4.97 0.29 -8.57
CA PHE A 47 4.28 -0.88 -8.03
C PHE A 47 2.99 -0.50 -7.30
N ILE A 48 2.99 0.59 -6.53
CA ILE A 48 1.78 1.02 -5.81
C ILE A 48 0.70 1.51 -6.78
N PHE A 49 1.07 2.24 -7.82
CA PHE A 49 0.11 2.73 -8.81
C PHE A 49 -0.38 1.63 -9.77
N LEU A 50 0.49 0.71 -10.19
CA LEU A 50 0.13 -0.35 -11.14
C LEU A 50 -0.50 -1.57 -10.47
N LEU A 51 -0.16 -1.87 -9.22
CA LEU A 51 -0.63 -3.06 -8.52
C LEU A 51 -1.49 -2.70 -7.30
N GLY A 52 -1.01 -1.80 -6.44
CA GLY A 52 -1.73 -1.40 -5.21
C GLY A 52 -3.06 -0.70 -5.47
N LEU A 53 -3.10 0.23 -6.42
CA LEU A 53 -4.30 0.98 -6.78
C LEU A 53 -5.40 0.08 -7.36
N PRO A 54 -5.13 -0.83 -8.33
CA PRO A 54 -6.10 -1.83 -8.76
C PRO A 54 -6.58 -2.74 -7.63
N VAL A 55 -5.70 -3.19 -6.72
CA VAL A 55 -6.08 -3.97 -5.53
C VAL A 55 -7.10 -3.20 -4.69
N SER A 56 -6.87 -1.90 -4.47
CA SER A 56 -7.78 -1.06 -3.71
C SER A 56 -9.13 -0.86 -4.42
N ILE A 57 -9.15 -0.73 -5.75
CA ILE A 57 -10.39 -0.65 -6.55
C ILE A 57 -11.15 -1.99 -6.50
N LEU A 58 -10.45 -3.10 -6.65
CA LEU A 58 -11.03 -4.44 -6.56
C LEU A 58 -11.61 -4.71 -5.16
N SER A 59 -10.90 -4.30 -4.11
CA SER A 59 -11.37 -4.41 -2.72
C SER A 59 -12.73 -3.70 -2.53
N ASP A 60 -12.88 -2.51 -3.09
CA ASP A 60 -14.14 -1.78 -3.07
C ASP A 60 -15.25 -2.51 -3.82
N PHE A 61 -14.94 -2.98 -5.03
CA PHE A 61 -15.89 -3.67 -5.89
C PHE A 61 -16.43 -4.94 -5.21
N LEU A 62 -15.55 -5.74 -4.62
CA LEU A 62 -15.90 -6.99 -3.93
C LEU A 62 -16.64 -6.75 -2.61
N THR A 63 -16.39 -5.62 -1.94
CA THR A 63 -17.00 -5.31 -0.64
C THR A 63 -18.16 -4.33 -0.71
N LYS A 64 -18.62 -3.93 -1.90
CA LYS A 64 -19.64 -2.87 -2.09
C LYS A 64 -21.00 -3.14 -1.42
N LYS A 65 -21.34 -4.41 -1.20
CA LYS A 65 -22.60 -4.85 -0.55
C LYS A 65 -22.43 -5.11 0.95
N LEU A 66 -21.25 -4.86 1.51
CA LEU A 66 -20.93 -5.13 2.91
C LEU A 66 -20.83 -3.84 3.71
N ASP A 67 -21.21 -3.94 4.98
CA ASP A 67 -21.35 -2.78 5.85
C ASP A 67 -20.39 -2.87 7.04
N GLY A 68 -20.04 -1.70 7.59
CA GLY A 68 -19.34 -1.56 8.86
C GLY A 68 -18.14 -2.50 9.04
N LYS A 69 -18.20 -3.33 10.08
CA LYS A 69 -17.11 -4.22 10.53
C LYS A 69 -16.84 -5.36 9.55
N GLN A 70 -17.86 -5.87 8.86
CA GLN A 70 -17.67 -6.98 7.90
C GLN A 70 -16.87 -6.51 6.70
N ARG A 71 -17.22 -5.34 6.15
CA ARG A 71 -16.50 -4.71 5.04
C ARG A 71 -15.04 -4.44 5.39
N TYR A 72 -14.78 -3.87 6.56
CA TYR A 72 -13.43 -3.57 7.06
C TYR A 72 -12.54 -4.82 7.08
N LYS A 73 -13.03 -5.92 7.69
CA LYS A 73 -12.32 -7.20 7.76
C LYS A 73 -12.08 -7.81 6.38
N LYS A 74 -13.09 -7.78 5.50
CA LYS A 74 -12.95 -8.33 4.14
C LYS A 74 -11.98 -7.50 3.29
N ALA A 75 -12.03 -6.17 3.41
CA ALA A 75 -11.11 -5.28 2.71
C ALA A 75 -9.65 -5.52 3.15
N PHE A 76 -9.42 -5.70 4.46
CA PHE A 76 -8.12 -6.08 5.00
C PHE A 76 -7.60 -7.37 4.38
N LEU A 77 -8.42 -8.43 4.43
CA LEU A 77 -8.04 -9.74 3.88
C LEU A 77 -7.70 -9.65 2.38
N ILE A 78 -8.47 -8.88 1.59
CA ILE A 78 -8.19 -8.70 0.16
C ILE A 78 -6.81 -8.05 -0.05
N HIS A 79 -6.49 -6.98 0.70
CA HIS A 79 -5.18 -6.33 0.57
C HIS A 79 -4.04 -7.26 0.99
N MET A 80 -4.18 -7.97 2.11
CA MET A 80 -3.14 -8.87 2.59
C MET A 80 -2.92 -10.08 1.67
N ILE A 81 -3.99 -10.70 1.18
CA ILE A 81 -3.90 -11.85 0.26
C ILE A 81 -3.29 -11.42 -1.07
N LEU A 82 -3.77 -10.33 -1.67
CA LEU A 82 -3.23 -9.85 -2.94
C LEU A 82 -1.81 -9.29 -2.79
N GLY A 83 -1.51 -8.63 -1.67
CA GLY A 83 -0.16 -8.20 -1.32
C GLY A 83 0.81 -9.38 -1.15
N LEU A 84 0.35 -10.49 -0.56
CA LEU A 84 1.11 -11.72 -0.47
C LEU A 84 1.36 -12.32 -1.86
N ILE A 85 0.33 -12.44 -2.69
CA ILE A 85 0.45 -12.98 -4.06
C ILE A 85 1.42 -12.13 -4.89
N ILE A 86 1.25 -10.81 -4.88
CA ILE A 86 2.16 -9.88 -5.57
C ILE A 86 3.59 -10.04 -5.03
N GLY A 87 3.75 -10.12 -3.71
CA GLY A 87 5.05 -10.33 -3.07
C GLY A 87 5.74 -11.61 -3.50
N LEU A 88 5.01 -12.73 -3.53
CA LEU A 88 5.54 -14.03 -3.97
C LEU A 88 5.91 -14.00 -5.45
N VAL A 89 5.09 -13.36 -6.29
CA VAL A 89 5.39 -13.19 -7.72
C VAL A 89 6.66 -12.36 -7.91
N LEU A 90 6.77 -11.19 -7.27
CA LEU A 90 7.96 -10.35 -7.36
C LEU A 90 9.20 -11.06 -6.78
N SER A 91 9.06 -11.73 -5.64
CA SER A 91 10.14 -12.52 -5.04
C SER A 91 10.63 -13.63 -5.96
N PHE A 92 9.76 -14.25 -6.75
CA PHE A 92 10.14 -15.25 -7.74
C PHE A 92 10.91 -14.63 -8.91
N PHE A 93 10.44 -13.49 -9.44
CA PHE A 93 11.09 -12.82 -10.59
C PHE A 93 12.43 -12.16 -10.25
N PHE A 94 12.58 -11.64 -9.03
CA PHE A 94 13.77 -10.93 -8.58
C PHE A 94 14.64 -11.75 -7.62
N GLU A 95 14.31 -13.01 -7.36
CA GLU A 95 15.07 -13.94 -6.50
C GLU A 95 15.35 -13.41 -5.07
N HIS A 96 14.42 -12.61 -4.53
CA HIS A 96 14.60 -11.94 -3.23
C HIS A 96 13.35 -12.05 -2.35
N LEU A 97 13.42 -12.90 -1.31
CA LEU A 97 12.30 -13.16 -0.38
C LEU A 97 11.86 -11.92 0.43
N ILE A 98 12.78 -10.96 0.64
CA ILE A 98 12.47 -9.71 1.34
C ILE A 98 11.31 -8.95 0.66
N LEU A 99 11.13 -9.11 -0.66
CA LEU A 99 10.05 -8.48 -1.42
C LEU A 99 8.67 -8.88 -0.90
N VAL A 100 8.51 -10.10 -0.39
CA VAL A 100 7.25 -10.55 0.23
C VAL A 100 6.92 -9.69 1.45
N VAL A 101 7.92 -9.43 2.30
CA VAL A 101 7.74 -8.61 3.50
C VAL A 101 7.43 -7.16 3.11
N LEU A 102 8.17 -6.62 2.14
CA LEU A 102 7.95 -5.24 1.68
C LEU A 102 6.56 -5.05 1.08
N THR A 103 6.07 -5.98 0.25
CA THR A 103 4.71 -5.87 -0.33
C THR A 103 3.62 -6.05 0.70
N LEU A 104 3.81 -6.90 1.73
CA LEU A 104 2.85 -7.05 2.82
C LEU A 104 2.74 -5.77 3.66
N ILE A 105 3.87 -5.12 3.94
CA ILE A 105 3.89 -3.82 4.64
C ILE A 105 3.20 -2.75 3.79
N ALA A 106 3.51 -2.68 2.49
CA ALA A 106 2.86 -1.74 1.57
C ALA A 106 1.34 -2.00 1.47
N ALA A 107 0.91 -3.26 1.41
CA ALA A 107 -0.50 -3.64 1.36
C ALA A 107 -1.25 -3.27 2.66
N LEU A 108 -0.61 -3.46 3.82
CA LEU A 108 -1.13 -3.03 5.11
C LEU A 108 -1.31 -1.51 5.15
N LEU A 109 -0.28 -0.76 4.75
CA LEU A 109 -0.32 0.70 4.69
C LEU A 109 -1.41 1.18 3.72
N PHE A 110 -1.53 0.58 2.54
CA PHE A 110 -2.58 0.92 1.57
C PHE A 110 -3.97 0.73 2.19
N TRP A 111 -4.21 -0.42 2.82
CA TRP A 111 -5.49 -0.68 3.45
C TRP A 111 -5.81 0.34 4.55
N ILE A 112 -4.86 0.65 5.45
CA ILE A 112 -5.05 1.66 6.51
C ILE A 112 -5.45 3.00 5.89
N ILE A 113 -4.72 3.45 4.87
CA ILE A 113 -4.97 4.73 4.20
C ILE A 113 -6.32 4.73 3.47
N ASP A 114 -6.67 3.67 2.75
CA ASP A 114 -7.96 3.57 2.06
C ASP A 114 -9.14 3.63 3.05
N GLU A 115 -9.02 2.99 4.22
CA GLU A 115 -10.03 3.07 5.29
C GLU A 115 -10.17 4.48 5.87
N ILE A 116 -9.04 5.14 6.17
CA ILE A 116 -9.03 6.52 6.70
C ILE A 116 -9.68 7.47 5.68
N LEU A 117 -9.25 7.41 4.42
CA LEU A 117 -9.79 8.27 3.37
C LEU A 117 -11.26 7.97 3.11
N ARG A 118 -11.68 6.70 3.13
CA ARG A 118 -13.10 6.35 2.97
C ARG A 118 -13.98 6.96 4.05
N LYS A 119 -13.55 6.93 5.32
CA LYS A 119 -14.29 7.56 6.42
C LYS A 119 -14.37 9.07 6.23
N LYS A 120 -13.29 9.72 5.79
CA LYS A 120 -13.25 11.17 5.52
C LYS A 120 -14.22 11.56 4.41
N PHE A 121 -14.17 10.90 3.25
CA PHE A 121 -15.03 11.24 2.11
C PHE A 121 -16.52 10.91 2.36
N ARG A 122 -16.85 9.83 3.09
CA ARG A 122 -18.24 9.55 3.48
C ARG A 122 -18.84 10.60 4.42
N ARG A 123 -18.02 11.34 5.18
CA ARG A 123 -18.47 12.41 6.08
C ARG A 123 -18.77 13.70 5.32
N THR A 124 -18.15 13.92 4.16
CA THR A 124 -18.36 15.12 3.34
C THR A 124 -19.61 15.02 2.45
N GLU A 125 -20.11 13.80 2.19
CA GLU A 125 -21.34 13.53 1.43
C GLU A 125 -22.61 13.52 2.31
N LYS A 126 -22.48 13.76 3.62
CA LYS A 126 -23.59 13.88 4.58
C LYS A 126 -23.71 15.31 5.05
#